data_AF-A0A7I7XBY1-F1
#
_entry.id   AF-A0A7I7XBY1-F1
#
_cell.length_a   1.000
_cell.length_b   1.000
_cell.length_c   1.000
_cell.angle_alpha   90.00
_cell.angle_beta   90.00
_cell.angle_gamma   90.00
#
_symmetry.space_group_name_H-M   'P 1'
#
loop_
_entity.id
_entity.type
_entity.pdbx_description
1 polymer ?
#
loop_
_entity_poly.entity_id
_entity_poly.type
_entity_poly.pdbx_seq_one_letter_code
_entity_poly.pdbx_strand_id
1 'polypeptide(L)'
;MAREVPGSFSFGQFAMRSSEQARTQLSNLYGVLVLSALMFDGRDAASILELAANAVSSLGAFRTDATYRFVNGALADGRQPDRKLDGRVDAHVAANPGADLTVELADGQSRYVIALQAVEGTKGALVVRAESAPTPEELFLLRALAQQTAAAMTSADLLEKERALMEDRQCAIKRLSDTVSELKRQDLIHATLTAVSGAGSGVQGIADALRELTSLNVVVEDVFGNPRAWSGGAEPDAHRPIGGDNREETLRRTAAQGTPQRDGNWIFWLIRQKANILGVVRVHDPNKVADRLDIVALEHAATVLALEFAHHRVLAETELRLRRDLLEDLLAGTDDESACLRAEALGHNLRVPHTVTVLHWKPGVAGDVIATAARRWAANARMHALAVRRPAMTVLLTDGAPDPGSLYRAVAAEVASGEGSIGVGSVAATASELPRSFAEAQRALQVQRDSMSPYGGRRFEDLGLYRILDRTSDRPEVHDFVMEWLGPLLTYDQTKNADLVTTLTHYLDCGGNYDDAARSLTIHRSTLRYRLGRIREITGRDLQDVEDRLNLHLATRIVRTTGLPPALDQKGHEEP
;
A
#
# COMPACT_ATOMS: atom_id res chain seq x y z
N MET A 1 -113.79 53.50 -66.52
CA MET A 1 -113.10 54.06 -67.71
C MET A 1 -111.60 53.89 -67.52
N ALA A 2 -110.99 53.12 -68.44
CA ALA A 2 -109.63 53.23 -69.00
C ALA A 2 -108.35 53.48 -68.14
N ARG A 3 -107.39 52.55 -68.33
CA ARG A 3 -105.92 52.69 -68.56
C ARG A 3 -104.91 52.94 -67.42
N GLU A 4 -104.26 51.85 -66.99
CA GLU A 4 -102.81 51.48 -67.07
C GLU A 4 -101.84 52.49 -67.76
N VAL A 5 -100.55 52.72 -67.41
CA VAL A 5 -99.41 51.95 -66.79
C VAL A 5 -98.30 52.97 -66.29
N PRO A 6 -97.04 52.63 -65.85
CA PRO A 6 -96.45 51.72 -64.82
C PRO A 6 -95.45 52.40 -63.82
N GLY A 7 -94.99 51.64 -62.80
CA GLY A 7 -93.57 51.69 -62.37
C GLY A 7 -93.27 51.61 -60.85
N SER A 8 -93.28 50.41 -60.26
CA SER A 8 -92.86 50.15 -58.87
C SER A 8 -91.43 49.56 -58.80
N PHE A 9 -90.50 50.28 -58.17
CA PHE A 9 -89.14 49.81 -57.84
C PHE A 9 -89.14 48.91 -56.60
N SER A 10 -88.44 47.78 -56.67
CA SER A 10 -88.26 46.78 -55.60
C SER A 10 -87.07 47.14 -54.70
N PHE A 11 -87.34 47.66 -53.49
CA PHE A 11 -86.34 47.93 -52.44
C PHE A 11 -86.14 46.75 -51.45
N GLY A 12 -86.98 45.70 -51.52
CA GLY A 12 -87.01 44.61 -50.54
C GLY A 12 -85.94 43.51 -50.70
N GLN A 13 -85.37 43.32 -51.89
CA GLN A 13 -84.41 42.25 -52.16
C GLN A 13 -82.95 42.58 -51.79
N PHE A 14 -82.59 43.85 -51.63
CA PHE A 14 -81.22 44.26 -51.26
C PHE A 14 -80.94 44.14 -49.76
N ALA A 15 -81.92 44.44 -48.90
CA ALA A 15 -81.76 44.36 -47.44
C ALA A 15 -81.64 42.91 -46.93
N MET A 16 -82.38 41.96 -47.53
CA MET A 16 -82.41 40.56 -47.09
C MET A 16 -81.10 39.81 -47.40
N ARG A 17 -80.52 40.02 -48.60
CA ARG A 17 -79.20 39.48 -48.99
C ARG A 17 -78.06 39.96 -48.09
N SER A 18 -78.11 41.22 -47.64
CA SER A 18 -77.10 41.78 -46.73
C SER A 18 -77.13 41.15 -45.34
N SER A 19 -78.30 40.75 -44.82
CA SER A 19 -78.44 40.14 -43.49
C SER A 19 -78.02 38.66 -43.46
N GLU A 20 -78.21 37.95 -44.57
CA GLU A 20 -77.85 36.53 -44.72
C GLU A 20 -76.34 36.37 -44.93
N GLN A 21 -75.72 37.28 -45.71
CA GLN A 21 -74.26 37.42 -45.79
C GLN A 21 -73.63 37.77 -44.43
N ALA A 22 -74.19 38.75 -43.70
CA ALA A 22 -73.68 39.14 -42.38
C ALA A 22 -73.78 38.00 -41.33
N ARG A 23 -74.85 37.19 -41.34
CA ARG A 23 -74.97 36.02 -40.44
C ARG A 23 -73.97 34.91 -40.77
N THR A 24 -73.75 34.65 -42.05
CA THR A 24 -72.76 33.65 -42.51
C THR A 24 -71.34 34.08 -42.14
N GLN A 25 -71.02 35.38 -42.28
CA GLN A 25 -69.74 35.95 -41.86
C GLN A 25 -69.49 35.82 -40.34
N LEU A 26 -70.49 36.12 -39.51
CA LEU A 26 -70.38 35.96 -38.05
C LEU A 26 -70.18 34.50 -37.63
N SER A 27 -70.83 33.55 -38.32
CA SER A 27 -70.63 32.12 -38.09
C SER A 27 -69.21 31.67 -38.45
N ASN A 28 -68.67 32.16 -39.56
CA ASN A 28 -67.30 31.81 -39.98
C ASN A 28 -66.23 32.44 -39.07
N LEU A 29 -66.43 33.68 -38.61
CA LEU A 29 -65.57 34.32 -37.60
C LEU A 29 -65.59 33.58 -36.26
N TYR A 30 -66.77 33.11 -35.82
CA TYR A 30 -66.90 32.26 -34.63
C TYR A 30 -66.15 30.93 -34.81
N GLY A 31 -66.22 30.34 -36.01
CA GLY A 31 -65.44 29.15 -36.38
C GLY A 31 -63.94 29.36 -36.22
N VAL A 32 -63.38 30.45 -36.75
CA VAL A 32 -61.95 30.79 -36.60
C VAL A 32 -61.55 31.00 -35.13
N LEU A 33 -62.42 31.60 -34.32
CA LEU A 33 -62.18 31.79 -32.88
C LEU A 33 -62.18 30.47 -32.10
N VAL A 34 -63.12 29.57 -32.37
CA VAL A 34 -63.17 28.23 -31.76
C VAL A 34 -61.93 27.42 -32.18
N LEU A 35 -61.52 27.51 -33.44
CA LEU A 35 -60.30 26.87 -33.94
C LEU A 35 -59.05 27.43 -33.27
N SER A 36 -58.95 28.75 -33.08
CA SER A 36 -57.85 29.36 -32.34
C SER A 36 -57.76 28.76 -30.93
N ALA A 37 -58.87 28.68 -30.18
CA ALA A 37 -58.88 28.04 -28.87
C ALA A 37 -58.38 26.58 -28.89
N LEU A 38 -58.77 25.80 -29.91
CA LEU A 38 -58.31 24.41 -30.08
C LEU A 38 -56.84 24.30 -30.50
N MET A 39 -56.31 25.28 -31.24
CA MET A 39 -54.90 25.33 -31.64
C MET A 39 -53.98 25.61 -30.44
N PHE A 40 -54.44 26.39 -29.45
CA PHE A 40 -53.67 26.72 -28.25
C PHE A 40 -53.83 25.70 -27.10
N ASP A 41 -54.51 24.57 -27.32
CA ASP A 41 -54.77 23.53 -26.31
C ASP A 41 -53.58 22.57 -26.07
N GLY A 42 -52.35 23.09 -26.12
CA GLY A 42 -51.12 22.32 -25.85
C GLY A 42 -50.73 21.30 -26.93
N ARG A 43 -51.29 21.42 -28.14
CA ARG A 43 -50.96 20.59 -29.31
C ARG A 43 -49.56 20.92 -29.83
N ASP A 44 -48.93 19.94 -30.48
CA ASP A 44 -47.69 20.20 -31.23
C ASP A 44 -47.97 20.98 -32.53
N ALA A 45 -46.93 21.60 -33.08
CA ALA A 45 -47.06 22.43 -34.28
C ALA A 45 -47.54 21.66 -35.53
N ALA A 46 -47.32 20.34 -35.60
CA ALA A 46 -47.81 19.51 -36.70
C ALA A 46 -49.34 19.31 -36.60
N SER A 47 -49.83 18.97 -35.41
CA SER A 47 -51.26 18.81 -35.10
C SER A 47 -52.03 20.12 -35.27
N ILE A 48 -51.41 21.26 -34.93
CA ILE A 48 -51.98 22.60 -35.17
C ILE A 48 -52.14 22.86 -36.67
N LEU A 49 -51.13 22.51 -37.46
CA LEU A 49 -51.15 22.68 -38.91
C LEU A 49 -52.20 21.78 -39.58
N GLU A 50 -52.35 20.54 -39.13
CA GLU A 50 -53.40 19.63 -39.60
C GLU A 50 -54.80 20.12 -39.24
N LEU A 51 -54.97 20.66 -38.02
CA LEU A 51 -56.24 21.23 -37.58
C LEU A 51 -56.62 22.44 -38.45
N ALA A 52 -55.67 23.29 -38.80
CA ALA A 52 -55.87 24.38 -39.75
C ALA A 52 -56.25 23.86 -41.14
N ALA A 53 -55.54 22.83 -41.64
CA ALA A 53 -55.81 22.21 -42.94
C ALA A 53 -57.25 21.70 -43.07
N ASN A 54 -57.75 21.03 -42.03
CA ASN A 54 -59.11 20.48 -42.02
C ASN A 54 -60.17 21.59 -41.93
N ALA A 55 -59.87 22.67 -41.21
CA ALA A 55 -60.75 23.80 -41.01
C ALA A 55 -60.99 24.65 -42.28
N VAL A 56 -60.08 24.64 -43.25
CA VAL A 56 -60.20 25.42 -44.50
C VAL A 56 -61.54 25.18 -45.20
N SER A 57 -62.01 23.93 -45.21
CA SER A 57 -63.29 23.54 -45.84
C SER A 57 -64.53 24.13 -45.15
N SER A 58 -64.42 24.57 -43.89
CA SER A 58 -65.51 25.20 -43.15
C SER A 58 -65.65 26.71 -43.42
N LEU A 59 -64.66 27.32 -44.07
CA LEU A 59 -64.61 28.77 -44.34
C LEU A 59 -65.19 29.16 -45.71
N GLY A 60 -65.51 28.19 -46.57
CA GLY A 60 -66.07 28.39 -47.91
C GLY A 60 -65.93 27.14 -48.78
N ALA A 61 -66.11 27.28 -50.11
CA ALA A 61 -65.94 26.20 -51.08
C ALA A 61 -64.44 25.91 -51.37
N PHE A 62 -63.70 25.66 -50.30
CA PHE A 62 -62.26 25.46 -50.30
C PHE A 62 -61.90 24.02 -49.93
N ARG A 63 -60.79 23.53 -50.47
CA ARG A 63 -60.15 22.30 -50.02
C ARG A 63 -58.68 22.57 -49.78
N THR A 64 -58.16 22.07 -48.67
CA THR A 64 -56.71 22.08 -48.48
C THR A 64 -56.14 21.04 -49.40
N ASP A 65 -55.38 21.54 -50.34
CA ASP A 65 -54.49 20.73 -51.11
C ASP A 65 -53.33 20.39 -50.16
N ALA A 66 -52.37 21.28 -49.91
CA ALA A 66 -51.12 20.96 -49.21
C ALA A 66 -50.90 21.78 -47.94
N THR A 67 -50.07 21.25 -47.05
CA THR A 67 -49.53 22.00 -45.92
C THR A 67 -48.02 21.83 -45.87
N TYR A 68 -47.31 22.92 -45.57
CA TYR A 68 -45.87 22.91 -45.40
C TYR A 68 -45.53 23.49 -44.03
N ARG A 69 -44.57 22.87 -43.34
CA ARG A 69 -43.98 23.39 -42.10
C ARG A 69 -42.54 23.80 -42.38
N PHE A 70 -42.14 24.98 -41.92
CA PHE A 70 -40.73 25.37 -41.93
C PHE A 70 -40.12 25.05 -40.56
N VAL A 71 -39.07 24.23 -40.55
CA VAL A 71 -38.28 23.92 -39.35
C VAL A 71 -36.84 24.37 -39.61
N ASN A 72 -36.34 25.32 -38.81
CA ASN A 72 -35.00 25.90 -38.96
C ASN A 72 -34.71 26.45 -40.38
N GLY A 73 -35.71 27.05 -41.03
CA GLY A 73 -35.57 27.61 -42.39
C GLY A 73 -35.58 26.59 -43.52
N ALA A 74 -35.67 25.29 -43.20
CA ALA A 74 -35.86 24.22 -44.17
C ALA A 74 -37.35 23.84 -44.25
N LEU A 75 -37.82 23.58 -45.46
CA LEU A 75 -39.19 23.10 -45.69
C LEU A 75 -39.25 21.63 -45.25
N ALA A 76 -39.90 21.37 -44.12
CA ALA A 76 -40.29 20.04 -43.69
C ALA A 76 -41.66 19.72 -44.31
N ASP A 77 -41.65 18.78 -45.26
CA ASP A 77 -42.83 18.35 -45.99
C ASP A 77 -43.59 17.28 -45.19
N GLY A 78 -44.77 17.63 -44.68
CA GLY A 78 -45.66 16.72 -43.95
C GLY A 78 -46.43 15.77 -44.87
N ARG A 79 -45.74 15.09 -45.80
CA ARG A 79 -46.38 14.29 -46.85
C ARG A 79 -47.31 13.22 -46.28
N GLN A 80 -48.51 13.10 -46.86
CA GLN A 80 -49.09 11.78 -47.10
C GLN A 80 -48.36 11.15 -48.30
N PRO A 81 -47.83 9.91 -48.21
CA PRO A 81 -47.01 9.28 -49.24
C PRO A 81 -47.65 9.19 -50.64
N ASP A 82 -48.98 9.17 -50.74
CA ASP A 82 -49.71 8.82 -51.96
C ASP A 82 -50.22 10.02 -52.77
N ARG A 83 -49.72 11.23 -52.50
CA ARG A 83 -50.26 12.44 -53.13
C ARG A 83 -49.50 12.89 -54.37
N LYS A 84 -50.22 13.14 -55.47
CA LYS A 84 -49.71 13.75 -56.71
C LYS A 84 -50.02 15.25 -56.76
N LEU A 85 -49.08 16.09 -56.31
CA LEU A 85 -49.08 17.54 -56.58
C LEU A 85 -48.17 17.85 -57.77
N ASP A 86 -48.44 18.96 -58.46
CA ASP A 86 -47.55 19.52 -59.48
C ASP A 86 -46.34 20.16 -58.78
N GLY A 87 -45.12 19.76 -59.15
CA GLY A 87 -43.86 20.25 -58.58
C GLY A 87 -43.67 21.77 -58.74
N ARG A 88 -44.47 22.43 -59.58
CA ARG A 88 -44.53 23.90 -59.65
C ARG A 88 -44.99 24.53 -58.33
N VAL A 89 -45.91 23.93 -57.58
CA VAL A 89 -46.37 24.48 -56.28
C VAL A 89 -45.25 24.41 -55.26
N ASP A 90 -44.59 23.25 -55.15
CA ASP A 90 -43.47 23.03 -54.23
C ASP A 90 -42.34 24.04 -54.49
N ALA A 91 -41.99 24.23 -55.77
CA ALA A 91 -40.97 25.20 -56.17
C ALA A 91 -41.36 26.64 -55.81
N HIS A 92 -42.64 27.03 -55.95
CA HIS A 92 -43.09 28.38 -55.60
C HIS A 92 -43.08 28.63 -54.09
N VAL A 93 -43.53 27.65 -53.29
CA VAL A 93 -43.54 27.73 -51.82
C VAL A 93 -42.11 27.78 -51.28
N ALA A 94 -41.20 26.98 -51.84
CA ALA A 94 -39.79 26.98 -51.45
C ALA A 94 -39.05 28.26 -51.87
N ALA A 95 -39.34 28.81 -53.06
CA ALA A 95 -38.67 30.00 -53.58
C ALA A 95 -39.15 31.31 -52.92
N ASN A 96 -40.37 31.34 -52.40
CA ASN A 96 -40.98 32.56 -51.81
C ASN A 96 -41.55 32.25 -50.42
N PRO A 97 -40.70 31.85 -49.45
CA PRO A 97 -41.17 31.51 -48.12
C PRO A 97 -41.81 32.75 -47.49
N GLY A 98 -43.11 32.68 -47.24
CA GLY A 98 -43.82 33.74 -46.54
C GLY A 98 -44.64 34.69 -47.39
N ALA A 99 -44.68 34.50 -48.71
CA ALA A 99 -45.55 35.25 -49.59
C ALA A 99 -46.87 34.51 -49.81
N ASP A 100 -47.99 35.24 -49.80
CA ASP A 100 -49.24 34.75 -50.37
C ASP A 100 -49.10 34.72 -51.89
N LEU A 101 -49.37 33.57 -52.52
CA LEU A 101 -49.20 33.38 -53.96
C LEU A 101 -50.42 32.70 -54.57
N THR A 102 -50.69 33.02 -55.83
CA THR A 102 -51.62 32.27 -56.66
C THR A 102 -50.82 31.54 -57.73
N VAL A 103 -50.89 30.21 -57.73
CA VAL A 103 -50.18 29.35 -58.68
C VAL A 103 -51.21 28.76 -59.64
N GLU A 104 -51.09 29.08 -60.93
CA GLU A 104 -51.91 28.48 -61.99
C GLU A 104 -51.28 27.17 -62.47
N LEU A 105 -52.02 26.08 -62.30
CA LEU A 105 -51.60 24.74 -62.69
C LEU A 105 -52.07 24.38 -64.09
N ALA A 106 -51.42 23.38 -64.69
CA ALA A 106 -51.76 22.88 -66.03
C ALA A 106 -53.17 22.23 -66.09
N ASP A 107 -53.80 22.00 -64.94
CA ASP A 107 -55.19 21.52 -64.81
C ASP A 107 -56.24 22.63 -65.00
N GLY A 108 -55.81 23.88 -65.25
CA GLY A 108 -56.68 25.04 -65.44
C GLY A 108 -57.27 25.59 -64.15
N GLN A 109 -56.80 25.14 -62.98
CA GLN A 109 -57.28 25.60 -61.68
C GLN A 109 -56.18 26.27 -60.87
N SER A 110 -56.51 27.41 -60.27
CA SER A 110 -55.60 28.14 -59.39
C SER A 110 -55.47 27.47 -58.02
N ARG A 111 -54.27 27.49 -57.45
CA ARG A 111 -53.99 27.18 -56.05
C ARG A 111 -53.57 28.45 -55.33
N TYR A 112 -54.13 28.66 -54.16
CA TYR A 112 -53.86 29.80 -53.30
C TYR A 112 -52.94 29.35 -52.17
N VAL A 113 -51.69 29.80 -52.21
CA VAL A 113 -50.72 29.62 -51.14
C VAL A 113 -50.97 30.75 -50.15
N ILE A 114 -51.35 30.41 -48.92
CA ILE A 114 -51.50 31.34 -47.81
C ILE A 114 -50.35 31.10 -46.84
N ALA A 115 -49.52 32.11 -46.64
CA ALA A 115 -48.35 31.99 -45.79
C ALA A 115 -48.73 32.01 -44.30
N LEU A 116 -48.17 31.08 -43.53
CA LEU A 116 -48.28 31.06 -42.07
C LEU A 116 -47.19 31.95 -41.49
N GLN A 117 -47.45 33.25 -41.48
CA GLN A 117 -46.51 34.26 -40.99
C GLN A 117 -46.64 34.51 -39.49
N ALA A 118 -45.54 34.38 -38.77
CA ALA A 118 -45.42 34.81 -37.38
C ALA A 118 -44.40 35.96 -37.25
N VAL A 119 -44.36 36.60 -36.08
CA VAL A 119 -43.40 37.70 -35.80
C VAL A 119 -41.95 37.23 -35.97
N GLU A 120 -41.66 35.97 -35.65
CA GLU A 120 -40.33 35.36 -35.79
C GLU A 120 -40.02 34.83 -37.21
N GLY A 121 -40.90 35.09 -38.18
CA GLY A 121 -40.78 34.64 -39.56
C GLY A 121 -41.82 33.57 -39.96
N THR A 122 -41.64 33.03 -41.17
CA THR A 122 -42.57 32.07 -41.78
C THR A 122 -42.51 30.71 -41.08
N LYS A 123 -43.63 30.24 -40.55
CA LYS A 123 -43.76 28.93 -39.88
C LYS A 123 -44.26 27.83 -40.81
N GLY A 124 -44.88 28.20 -41.93
CA GLY A 124 -45.44 27.25 -42.89
C GLY A 124 -46.22 27.91 -44.02
N ALA A 125 -46.95 27.10 -44.78
CA ALA A 125 -47.90 27.56 -45.78
C ALA A 125 -49.08 26.59 -45.91
N LEU A 126 -50.28 27.14 -46.15
CA LEU A 126 -51.48 26.38 -46.51
C LEU A 126 -51.73 26.57 -48.01
N VAL A 127 -51.81 25.47 -48.75
CA VAL A 127 -52.17 25.49 -50.17
C VAL A 127 -53.61 25.09 -50.31
N VAL A 128 -54.42 26.04 -50.76
CA VAL A 128 -55.87 25.91 -50.84
C VAL A 128 -56.31 25.91 -52.30
N ARG A 129 -57.22 24.99 -52.63
CA ARG A 129 -57.94 24.93 -53.89
C ARG A 129 -59.34 25.51 -53.71
N ALA A 130 -59.78 26.33 -54.66
CA ALA A 130 -61.13 26.90 -54.69
C ALA A 130 -61.81 26.56 -56.03
N GLU A 131 -63.13 26.34 -56.02
CA GLU A 131 -63.91 26.09 -57.25
C GLU A 131 -64.14 27.35 -58.09
N SER A 132 -64.07 28.54 -57.47
CA SER A 132 -64.13 29.85 -58.11
C SER A 132 -63.15 30.81 -57.44
N ALA A 133 -62.88 31.97 -58.07
CA ALA A 133 -61.98 32.96 -57.49
C ALA A 133 -62.53 33.45 -56.13
N PRO A 134 -61.76 33.31 -55.02
CA PRO A 134 -62.24 33.65 -53.70
C PRO A 134 -62.49 35.16 -53.57
N THR A 135 -63.54 35.49 -52.84
CA THR A 135 -63.87 36.87 -52.51
C THR A 135 -62.82 37.49 -51.56
N PRO A 136 -62.72 38.83 -51.50
CA PRO A 136 -61.84 39.50 -50.55
C PRO A 136 -62.09 39.08 -49.08
N GLU A 137 -63.33 38.75 -48.73
CA GLU A 137 -63.73 38.33 -47.38
C GLU A 137 -63.30 36.89 -47.06
N GLU A 138 -63.42 35.97 -48.02
CA GLU A 138 -62.94 34.59 -47.86
C GLU A 138 -61.42 34.53 -47.77
N LEU A 139 -60.71 35.34 -48.57
CA LEU A 139 -59.26 35.50 -48.45
C LEU A 139 -58.87 36.08 -47.09
N PHE A 140 -59.66 37.01 -46.55
CA PHE A 140 -59.43 37.54 -45.21
C PHE A 140 -59.57 36.46 -44.13
N LEU A 141 -60.59 35.60 -44.20
CA LEU A 141 -60.78 34.49 -43.25
C LEU A 141 -59.65 33.46 -43.33
N LEU A 142 -59.20 33.10 -44.54
CA LEU A 142 -58.05 32.21 -44.73
C LEU A 142 -56.76 32.80 -44.17
N ARG A 143 -56.53 34.10 -44.36
CA ARG A 143 -55.40 34.83 -43.76
C ARG A 143 -55.49 34.91 -42.24
N ALA A 144 -56.69 35.14 -41.70
CA ALA A 144 -56.92 35.14 -40.25
C ALA A 144 -56.64 33.76 -39.64
N LEU A 145 -57.13 32.67 -40.26
CA LEU A 145 -56.81 31.31 -39.87
C LEU A 145 -55.29 31.06 -39.94
N ALA A 146 -54.65 31.46 -41.05
CA ALA A 146 -53.21 31.32 -41.23
C ALA A 146 -52.39 32.05 -40.15
N GLN A 147 -52.79 33.28 -39.80
CA GLN A 147 -52.15 34.05 -38.74
C GLN A 147 -52.32 33.38 -37.36
N GLN A 148 -53.52 32.89 -37.03
CA GLN A 148 -53.76 32.17 -35.78
C GLN A 148 -52.96 30.86 -35.72
N THR A 149 -52.90 30.14 -36.84
CA THR A 149 -52.13 28.90 -36.97
C THR A 149 -50.63 29.16 -36.75
N ALA A 150 -50.08 30.19 -37.39
CA ALA A 150 -48.68 30.57 -37.22
C ALA A 150 -48.33 30.98 -35.78
N ALA A 151 -49.21 31.74 -35.13
CA ALA A 151 -49.06 32.14 -33.73
C ALA A 151 -49.09 30.92 -32.79
N ALA A 152 -50.04 30.01 -32.99
CA ALA A 152 -50.16 28.79 -32.19
C ALA A 152 -48.96 27.85 -32.38
N MET A 153 -48.49 27.65 -33.62
CA MET A 153 -47.28 26.88 -33.90
C MET A 153 -46.04 27.48 -33.23
N THR A 154 -45.90 28.81 -33.23
CA THR A 154 -44.79 29.50 -32.55
C THR A 154 -44.83 29.24 -31.05
N SER A 155 -46.02 29.32 -30.45
CA SER A 155 -46.20 29.02 -29.03
C SER A 155 -45.90 27.55 -28.71
N ALA A 156 -46.30 26.61 -29.58
CA ALA A 156 -46.02 25.19 -29.41
C ALA A 156 -44.50 24.90 -29.48
N ASP A 157 -43.81 25.43 -30.49
CA ASP A 157 -42.36 25.28 -30.64
C ASP A 157 -41.59 25.86 -29.43
N LEU A 158 -42.06 26.99 -28.86
CA LEU A 158 -41.46 27.59 -27.66
C LEU A 158 -41.65 26.72 -26.42
N LEU A 159 -42.87 26.24 -26.19
CA LEU A 159 -43.18 25.35 -25.07
C LEU A 159 -42.40 24.04 -25.13
N GLU A 160 -42.21 23.48 -26.33
CA GLU A 160 -41.39 22.29 -26.54
C GLU A 160 -39.91 22.54 -26.21
N LYS A 161 -39.36 23.68 -26.67
CA LYS A 161 -37.98 24.10 -26.34
C LYS A 161 -37.78 24.31 -24.84
N GLU A 162 -38.72 24.99 -24.16
CA GLU A 162 -38.64 25.20 -22.71
C GLU A 162 -38.68 23.88 -21.93
N ARG A 163 -39.55 22.94 -22.32
CA ARG A 163 -39.62 21.60 -21.71
C ARG A 163 -38.31 20.84 -21.88
N ALA A 164 -37.75 20.80 -23.09
CA ALA A 164 -36.47 20.14 -23.36
C ALA A 164 -35.31 20.74 -22.54
N LEU A 165 -35.25 22.07 -22.42
CA LEU A 165 -34.23 22.74 -21.63
C LEU A 165 -34.38 22.48 -20.12
N MET A 166 -35.62 22.43 -19.62
CA MET A 166 -35.89 22.08 -18.22
C MET A 166 -35.48 20.64 -17.89
N GLU A 167 -35.76 19.68 -18.79
CA GLU A 167 -35.34 18.28 -18.63
C GLU A 167 -33.82 18.14 -18.62
N ASP A 168 -33.12 18.78 -19.56
CA ASP A 168 -31.65 18.74 -19.62
C ASP A 168 -31.02 19.39 -18.37
N ARG A 169 -31.56 20.53 -17.93
CA ARG A 169 -31.14 21.19 -16.69
C ARG A 169 -31.35 20.28 -15.47
N GLN A 170 -32.49 19.60 -15.37
CA GLN A 170 -32.77 18.69 -14.25
C GLN A 170 -31.82 17.49 -14.26
N CYS A 171 -31.50 16.97 -15.44
CA CYS A 171 -30.50 15.91 -15.61
C CYS A 171 -29.10 16.37 -15.16
N ALA A 172 -28.69 17.58 -15.55
CA ALA A 172 -27.42 18.18 -15.15
C ALA A 172 -27.32 18.41 -13.64
N ILE A 173 -28.38 18.95 -13.01
CA ILE A 173 -28.44 19.15 -11.56
C ILE A 173 -28.31 17.81 -10.82
N LYS A 174 -28.99 16.77 -11.29
CA LYS A 174 -28.90 15.43 -10.71
C LYS A 174 -27.47 14.88 -10.77
N ARG A 175 -26.83 14.93 -11.95
CA ARG A 175 -25.43 14.50 -12.12
C ARG A 175 -24.47 15.27 -11.20
N LEU A 176 -24.62 16.60 -11.11
CA LEU A 176 -23.79 17.41 -10.23
C LEU A 176 -24.00 17.05 -8.76
N SER A 177 -25.25 16.82 -8.34
CA SER A 177 -25.57 16.41 -6.96
C SER A 177 -24.95 15.06 -6.61
N ASP A 178 -24.98 14.10 -7.53
CA ASP A 178 -24.36 12.78 -7.35
C ASP A 178 -22.84 12.92 -7.19
N THR A 179 -22.17 13.70 -8.06
CA THR A 179 -20.72 13.95 -7.97
C THR A 179 -20.32 14.69 -6.69
N VAL A 180 -21.08 15.71 -6.28
CA VAL A 180 -20.81 16.44 -5.03
C VAL A 180 -20.96 15.53 -3.82
N SER A 181 -21.93 14.62 -3.83
CA SER A 181 -22.14 13.65 -2.75
C SER A 181 -20.99 12.65 -2.65
N GLU A 182 -20.47 12.18 -3.79
CA GLU A 182 -19.31 11.28 -3.85
C GLU A 182 -18.03 11.96 -3.34
N LEU A 183 -17.78 13.20 -3.76
CA LEU A 183 -16.63 14.00 -3.29
C LEU A 183 -16.69 14.27 -1.78
N LYS A 184 -17.86 14.69 -1.27
CA LYS A 184 -18.05 14.90 0.18
C LYS A 184 -17.78 13.65 1.00
N ARG A 185 -18.15 12.46 0.49
CA ARG A 185 -17.85 11.19 1.18
C ARG A 185 -16.36 10.87 1.16
N GLN A 186 -15.65 11.10 0.05
CA GLN A 186 -14.19 10.97 0.00
C GLN A 186 -13.49 11.92 0.98
N ASP A 187 -13.92 13.18 1.02
CA ASP A 187 -13.39 14.18 1.97
C ASP A 187 -13.64 13.76 3.43
N LEU A 188 -14.81 13.20 3.73
CA LEU A 188 -15.13 12.69 5.06
C LEU A 188 -14.23 11.52 5.45
N ILE A 189 -14.02 10.55 4.55
CA ILE A 189 -13.10 9.42 4.77
C ILE A 189 -11.70 9.95 5.09
N HIS A 190 -11.19 10.88 4.29
CA HIS A 190 -9.86 11.46 4.48
C HIS A 190 -9.77 12.21 5.82
N ALA A 191 -10.74 13.06 6.14
CA ALA A 191 -10.76 13.84 7.36
C ALA A 191 -10.81 12.96 8.62
N THR A 192 -11.67 11.94 8.64
CA THR A 192 -11.82 11.03 9.78
C THR A 192 -10.52 10.24 10.04
N LEU A 193 -9.94 9.63 9.00
CA LEU A 193 -8.70 8.84 9.16
C LEU A 193 -7.51 9.72 9.56
N THR A 194 -7.41 10.93 9.01
CA THR A 194 -6.33 11.87 9.34
C THR A 194 -6.47 12.40 10.78
N ALA A 195 -7.69 12.71 11.23
CA ALA A 195 -7.94 13.21 12.57
C ALA A 195 -7.58 12.17 13.65
N VAL A 196 -7.88 10.89 13.40
CA VAL A 196 -7.58 9.79 14.33
C VAL A 196 -6.07 9.54 14.46
N SER A 197 -5.31 9.67 13.36
CA SER A 197 -3.84 9.65 13.43
C SER A 197 -3.29 10.85 14.22
N GLY A 198 -3.79 12.06 13.95
CA GLY A 198 -3.36 13.27 14.68
C GLY A 198 -3.67 13.27 16.18
N ALA A 199 -4.72 12.55 16.60
CA ALA A 199 -5.07 12.38 18.02
C ALA A 199 -4.19 11.37 18.77
N GLY A 200 -3.26 10.69 18.09
CA GLY A 200 -2.35 9.71 18.72
C GLY A 200 -3.03 8.38 19.09
N SER A 201 -4.16 8.05 18.45
CA SER A 201 -4.89 6.79 18.70
C SER A 201 -4.18 5.55 18.14
N GLY A 202 -3.06 5.74 17.43
CA GLY A 202 -2.19 4.71 16.91
C GLY A 202 -2.85 3.80 15.86
N VAL A 203 -2.22 2.65 15.61
CA VAL A 203 -2.66 1.66 14.61
C VAL A 203 -4.07 1.13 14.90
N GLN A 204 -4.43 0.98 16.18
CA GLN A 204 -5.77 0.51 16.60
C GLN A 204 -6.86 1.52 16.27
N GLY A 205 -6.66 2.80 16.57
CA GLY A 205 -7.66 3.84 16.27
C GLY A 205 -7.97 3.93 14.78
N ILE A 206 -6.96 3.79 13.91
CA ILE A 206 -7.17 3.80 12.46
C ILE A 206 -7.97 2.57 12.01
N ALA A 207 -7.72 1.40 12.60
CA ALA A 207 -8.52 0.20 12.32
C ALA A 207 -9.98 0.36 12.75
N ASP A 208 -10.23 0.99 13.90
CA ASP A 208 -11.57 1.30 14.39
C ASP A 208 -12.30 2.29 13.49
N ALA A 209 -11.63 3.37 13.07
CA ALA A 209 -12.19 4.35 12.13
C ALA A 209 -12.51 3.74 10.77
N LEU A 210 -11.64 2.86 10.25
CA LEU A 210 -11.90 2.16 8.99
C LEU A 210 -13.11 1.22 9.11
N ARG A 211 -13.28 0.55 10.26
CA ARG A 211 -14.47 -0.26 10.54
C ARG A 211 -15.72 0.59 10.61
N GLU A 212 -15.69 1.76 11.26
CA GLU A 212 -16.85 2.65 11.32
C GLU A 212 -17.27 3.15 9.93
N LEU A 213 -16.30 3.45 9.06
CA LEU A 213 -16.55 3.92 7.70
C LEU A 213 -17.10 2.81 6.78
N THR A 214 -16.58 1.58 6.90
CA THR A 214 -16.91 0.47 5.98
C THR A 214 -17.95 -0.50 6.53
N SER A 215 -18.20 -0.50 7.84
CA SER A 215 -18.95 -1.53 8.57
C SER A 215 -18.40 -2.96 8.42
N LEU A 216 -17.16 -3.12 7.92
CA LEU A 216 -16.48 -4.40 7.72
C LEU A 216 -15.45 -4.63 8.84
N ASN A 217 -15.17 -5.90 9.15
CA ASN A 217 -14.12 -6.22 10.12
C ASN A 217 -12.74 -5.92 9.51
N VAL A 218 -11.91 -5.20 10.24
CA VAL A 218 -10.58 -4.75 9.82
C VAL A 218 -9.52 -5.53 10.59
N VAL A 219 -8.47 -5.96 9.90
CA VAL A 219 -7.23 -6.47 10.51
C VAL A 219 -6.06 -5.72 9.90
N VAL A 220 -5.14 -5.28 10.75
CA VAL A 220 -3.86 -4.70 10.33
C VAL A 220 -2.76 -5.68 10.70
N GLU A 221 -1.95 -6.07 9.74
CA GLU A 221 -0.81 -6.98 9.88
C GLU A 221 0.51 -6.24 9.70
N ASP A 222 1.56 -6.69 10.37
CA ASP A 222 2.93 -6.31 10.02
C ASP A 222 3.45 -7.05 8.77
N VAL A 223 4.69 -6.73 8.38
CA VAL A 223 5.35 -7.36 7.23
C VAL A 223 5.44 -8.90 7.34
N PHE A 224 5.49 -9.43 8.56
CA PHE A 224 5.59 -10.87 8.84
C PHE A 224 4.22 -11.56 8.89
N GLY A 225 3.12 -10.81 8.85
CA GLY A 225 1.77 -11.35 8.94
C GLY A 225 1.29 -11.52 10.38
N ASN A 226 1.92 -10.87 11.35
CA ASN A 226 1.39 -10.81 12.71
C ASN A 226 0.34 -9.70 12.81
N PRO A 227 -0.82 -9.95 13.42
CA PRO A 227 -1.81 -8.91 13.66
C PRO A 227 -1.25 -7.85 14.63
N ARG A 228 -1.37 -6.58 14.25
CA ARG A 228 -0.98 -5.39 15.04
C ARG A 228 -2.18 -4.66 15.60
N ALA A 229 -3.30 -4.72 14.89
CA ALA A 229 -4.57 -4.17 15.32
C ALA A 229 -5.70 -4.96 14.68
N TRP A 230 -6.85 -4.94 15.34
CA TRP A 230 -8.06 -5.58 14.84
C TRP A 230 -9.29 -4.84 15.36
N SER A 231 -10.26 -4.66 14.48
CA SER A 231 -11.53 -4.04 14.81
C SER A 231 -12.66 -4.85 14.17
N GLY A 232 -13.56 -5.42 14.96
CA GLY A 232 -14.58 -6.33 14.44
C GLY A 232 -15.11 -7.33 15.46
N GLY A 233 -15.71 -8.43 14.97
CA GLY A 233 -16.39 -9.51 15.71
C GLY A 233 -15.59 -10.20 16.82
N ALA A 234 -15.23 -11.50 16.72
CA ALA A 234 -14.26 -12.12 17.63
C ALA A 234 -12.86 -12.10 16.99
N GLU A 235 -11.80 -12.02 17.81
CA GLU A 235 -10.42 -12.17 17.34
C GLU A 235 -10.32 -13.48 16.54
N PRO A 236 -9.75 -13.48 15.33
CA PRO A 236 -9.72 -14.69 14.53
C PRO A 236 -8.82 -15.74 15.20
N ASP A 237 -9.44 -16.70 15.90
CA ASP A 237 -8.80 -17.88 16.54
C ASP A 237 -7.89 -18.69 15.57
N ALA A 238 -8.04 -18.47 14.26
CA ALA A 238 -7.17 -18.96 13.20
C ALA A 238 -6.72 -17.83 12.26
N HIS A 239 -5.89 -16.91 12.75
CA HIS A 239 -5.28 -15.87 11.92
C HIS A 239 -4.36 -16.50 10.85
N ARG A 240 -4.88 -16.71 9.64
CA ARG A 240 -4.06 -17.00 8.45
C ARG A 240 -3.61 -15.67 7.84
N PRO A 241 -2.29 -15.40 7.70
CA PRO A 241 -1.81 -14.20 7.04
C PRO A 241 -2.18 -14.21 5.55
N ILE A 242 -2.36 -13.02 4.96
CA ILE A 242 -2.62 -12.89 3.51
C ILE A 242 -1.54 -13.61 2.72
N GLY A 243 -1.96 -14.41 1.72
CA GLY A 243 -1.09 -15.22 0.87
C GLY A 243 -0.55 -16.51 1.49
N GLY A 244 -0.74 -16.75 2.81
CA GLY A 244 -0.24 -17.95 3.48
C GLY A 244 1.23 -18.23 3.20
N ASP A 245 1.55 -19.46 2.77
CA ASP A 245 2.93 -19.88 2.44
C ASP A 245 3.55 -19.09 1.29
N ASN A 246 2.74 -18.49 0.40
CA ASN A 246 3.17 -17.69 -0.74
C ASN A 246 2.97 -16.18 -0.50
N ARG A 247 3.00 -15.73 0.77
CA ARG A 247 2.81 -14.33 1.14
C ARG A 247 3.73 -13.39 0.36
N GLU A 248 5.05 -13.65 0.34
CA GLU A 248 6.01 -12.74 -0.26
C GLU A 248 5.70 -12.47 -1.75
N GLU A 249 5.40 -13.52 -2.51
CA GLU A 249 5.01 -13.41 -3.91
C GLU A 249 3.66 -12.70 -4.09
N THR A 250 2.72 -12.92 -3.18
CA THR A 250 1.42 -12.25 -3.19
C THR A 250 1.58 -10.74 -2.98
N LEU A 251 2.38 -10.33 -1.99
CA LEU A 251 2.65 -8.92 -1.72
C LEU A 251 3.41 -8.25 -2.88
N ARG A 252 4.39 -8.93 -3.48
CA ARG A 252 5.13 -8.42 -4.65
C ARG A 252 4.20 -8.17 -5.85
N ARG A 253 3.32 -9.12 -6.17
CA ARG A 253 2.35 -8.97 -7.28
C ARG A 253 1.37 -7.83 -7.03
N THR A 254 0.84 -7.72 -5.82
CA THR A 254 -0.02 -6.59 -5.43
C THR A 254 0.70 -5.25 -5.55
N ALA A 255 1.97 -5.18 -5.14
CA ALA A 255 2.77 -3.96 -5.26
C ALA A 255 2.98 -3.54 -6.71
N ALA A 256 3.17 -4.51 -7.62
CA ALA A 256 3.32 -4.25 -9.06
C ALA A 256 2.02 -3.82 -9.73
N GLN A 257 0.87 -4.37 -9.32
CA GLN A 257 -0.44 -4.02 -9.88
C GLN A 257 -0.95 -2.65 -9.42
N GLY A 258 -0.60 -2.24 -8.19
CA GLY A 258 -0.92 -0.90 -7.71
C GLY A 258 -2.38 -0.69 -7.30
N THR A 259 -3.16 -1.77 -7.10
CA THR A 259 -4.57 -1.70 -6.65
C THR A 259 -4.90 -2.75 -5.58
N PRO A 260 -5.85 -2.48 -4.67
CA PRO A 260 -6.34 -3.43 -3.67
C PRO A 260 -6.72 -4.79 -4.27
N GLN A 261 -6.33 -5.86 -3.59
CA GLN A 261 -6.48 -7.24 -4.07
C GLN A 261 -7.41 -8.03 -3.16
N ARG A 262 -7.99 -9.11 -3.72
CA ARG A 262 -8.86 -10.01 -2.98
C ARG A 262 -8.17 -11.35 -2.74
N ASP A 263 -8.20 -11.82 -1.50
CA ASP A 263 -7.74 -13.15 -1.09
C ASP A 263 -8.89 -13.84 -0.34
N GLY A 264 -9.65 -14.68 -1.05
CA GLY A 264 -10.86 -15.31 -0.53
C GLY A 264 -11.92 -14.28 -0.12
N ASN A 265 -12.27 -14.28 1.18
CA ASN A 265 -13.25 -13.38 1.78
C ASN A 265 -12.63 -12.05 2.27
N TRP A 266 -11.36 -11.81 1.98
CA TRP A 266 -10.66 -10.60 2.41
C TRP A 266 -10.32 -9.72 1.21
N ILE A 267 -10.49 -8.42 1.37
CA ILE A 267 -9.90 -7.41 0.48
C ILE A 267 -8.75 -6.80 1.26
N PHE A 268 -7.56 -6.72 0.65
CA PHE A 268 -6.37 -6.23 1.32
C PHE A 268 -5.61 -5.21 0.49
N TRP A 269 -4.86 -4.38 1.20
CA TRP A 269 -4.00 -3.39 0.61
C TRP A 269 -2.69 -3.22 1.38
N LEU A 270 -1.65 -2.76 0.68
CA LEU A 270 -0.29 -2.69 1.20
C LEU A 270 -0.06 -1.39 1.95
N ILE A 271 0.40 -1.52 3.19
CA ILE A 271 0.92 -0.40 3.98
C ILE A 271 2.37 -0.20 3.52
N ARG A 272 2.63 0.86 2.75
CA ARG A 272 3.94 1.08 2.11
C ARG A 272 4.47 2.49 2.29
N GLN A 273 5.78 2.60 2.44
CA GLN A 273 6.51 3.86 2.39
C GLN A 273 7.53 3.78 1.26
N LYS A 274 7.33 4.59 0.21
CA LYS A 274 8.07 4.47 -1.06
C LYS A 274 7.99 3.03 -1.61
N ALA A 275 9.13 2.34 -1.72
CA ALA A 275 9.21 0.96 -2.20
C ALA A 275 9.13 -0.10 -1.09
N ASN A 276 9.16 0.31 0.19
CA ASN A 276 9.19 -0.61 1.31
C ASN A 276 7.77 -0.93 1.80
N ILE A 277 7.45 -2.22 1.89
CA ILE A 277 6.20 -2.72 2.48
C ILE A 277 6.42 -2.83 4.00
N LEU A 278 5.59 -2.12 4.77
CA LEU A 278 5.64 -2.09 6.23
C LEU A 278 4.62 -3.06 6.85
N GLY A 279 3.55 -3.37 6.12
CA GLY A 279 2.48 -4.24 6.56
C GLY A 279 1.35 -4.35 5.55
N VAL A 280 0.23 -4.92 5.99
CA VAL A 280 -0.98 -5.12 5.18
C VAL A 280 -2.20 -4.72 6.00
N VAL A 281 -3.11 -3.96 5.43
CA VAL A 281 -4.44 -3.74 5.99
C VAL A 281 -5.45 -4.55 5.18
N ARG A 282 -6.37 -5.24 5.86
CA ARG A 282 -7.38 -6.07 5.21
C ARG A 282 -8.75 -5.93 5.86
N VAL A 283 -9.79 -5.98 5.03
CA VAL A 283 -11.20 -5.95 5.42
C VAL A 283 -11.89 -7.26 5.05
N HIS A 284 -12.70 -7.77 5.97
CA HIS A 284 -13.45 -9.02 5.77
C HIS A 284 -14.77 -8.74 5.06
N ASP A 285 -14.86 -9.16 3.80
CA ASP A 285 -16.03 -9.01 2.94
C ASP A 285 -16.48 -10.39 2.40
N PRO A 286 -17.13 -11.23 3.23
CA PRO A 286 -17.56 -12.56 2.82
C PRO A 286 -18.72 -12.50 1.82
N ASN A 287 -19.55 -11.46 1.88
CA ASN A 287 -20.77 -11.33 1.08
C ASN A 287 -20.58 -10.49 -0.20
N LYS A 288 -19.37 -9.99 -0.47
CA LYS A 288 -19.05 -9.15 -1.63
C LYS A 288 -19.90 -7.87 -1.68
N VAL A 289 -20.09 -7.25 -0.52
CA VAL A 289 -20.89 -6.04 -0.36
C VAL A 289 -20.06 -4.75 -0.43
N ALA A 290 -18.73 -4.87 -0.42
CA ALA A 290 -17.85 -3.71 -0.46
C ALA A 290 -18.04 -2.90 -1.76
N ASP A 291 -18.29 -1.60 -1.60
CA ASP A 291 -18.46 -0.67 -2.71
C ASP A 291 -17.14 0.04 -3.08
N ARG A 292 -17.21 0.98 -4.03
CA ARG A 292 -16.03 1.74 -4.46
C ARG A 292 -15.48 2.63 -3.33
N LEU A 293 -16.32 3.17 -2.46
CA LEU A 293 -15.90 4.02 -1.34
C LEU A 293 -15.21 3.20 -0.26
N ASP A 294 -15.58 1.95 -0.03
CA ASP A 294 -14.88 1.04 0.87
C ASP A 294 -13.45 0.77 0.41
N ILE A 295 -13.24 0.61 -0.90
CA ILE A 295 -11.91 0.48 -1.50
C ILE A 295 -11.09 1.76 -1.29
N VAL A 296 -11.69 2.93 -1.50
CA VAL A 296 -11.01 4.22 -1.27
C VAL A 296 -10.65 4.40 0.22
N ALA A 297 -11.56 4.01 1.13
CA ALA A 297 -11.29 4.04 2.56
C ALA A 297 -10.12 3.12 2.94
N LEU A 298 -10.06 1.92 2.37
CA LEU A 298 -8.95 0.98 2.57
C LEU A 298 -7.61 1.54 2.04
N GLU A 299 -7.61 2.17 0.87
CA GLU A 299 -6.43 2.80 0.28
C GLU A 299 -5.89 3.97 1.13
N HIS A 300 -6.80 4.83 1.59
CA HIS A 300 -6.45 5.94 2.49
C HIS A 300 -5.98 5.45 3.84
N ALA A 301 -6.65 4.46 4.43
CA ALA A 301 -6.23 3.85 5.69
C ALA A 301 -4.82 3.28 5.57
N ALA A 302 -4.48 2.57 4.50
CA ALA A 302 -3.11 2.07 4.29
C ALA A 302 -2.07 3.19 4.21
N THR A 303 -2.43 4.35 3.65
CA THR A 303 -1.55 5.51 3.53
C THR A 303 -1.31 6.15 4.90
N VAL A 304 -2.36 6.34 5.70
CA VAL A 304 -2.24 6.87 7.07
C VAL A 304 -1.49 5.87 7.97
N LEU A 305 -1.81 4.58 7.87
CA LEU A 305 -1.09 3.51 8.57
C LEU A 305 0.39 3.48 8.19
N ALA A 306 0.77 3.81 6.96
CA ALA A 306 2.17 3.86 6.57
C ALA A 306 2.94 4.94 7.34
N LEU A 307 2.29 6.07 7.67
CA LEU A 307 2.87 7.11 8.52
C LEU A 307 3.05 6.61 9.96
N GLU A 308 2.01 5.98 10.54
CA GLU A 308 2.08 5.42 11.90
C GLU A 308 3.13 4.30 12.04
N PHE A 309 3.19 3.37 11.06
CA PHE A 309 4.20 2.32 11.03
C PHE A 309 5.61 2.88 10.83
N ALA A 310 5.76 3.93 10.01
CA ALA A 310 7.04 4.63 9.89
C ALA A 310 7.45 5.28 11.20
N HIS A 311 6.51 5.89 11.95
CA HIS A 311 6.78 6.46 13.26
C HIS A 311 7.23 5.39 14.27
N HIS A 312 6.51 4.27 14.37
CA HIS A 312 6.89 3.15 15.25
C HIS A 312 8.22 2.50 14.87
N ARG A 313 8.52 2.39 13.57
CA ARG A 313 9.80 1.85 13.09
C ARG A 313 10.95 2.80 13.36
N VAL A 314 10.76 4.11 13.19
CA VAL A 314 11.77 5.12 13.60
C VAL A 314 12.00 5.06 15.10
N LEU A 315 10.97 4.88 15.93
CA LEU A 315 11.13 4.73 17.38
C LEU A 315 11.91 3.46 17.74
N ALA A 316 11.58 2.30 17.15
CA ALA A 316 12.29 1.05 17.39
C ALA A 316 13.74 1.08 16.86
N GLU A 317 13.97 1.66 15.68
CA GLU A 317 15.32 1.86 15.13
C GLU A 317 16.12 2.89 15.94
N THR A 318 15.47 3.93 16.47
CA THR A 318 16.08 4.91 17.36
C THR A 318 16.42 4.27 18.70
N GLU A 319 15.55 3.44 19.27
CA GLU A 319 15.83 2.71 20.50
C GLU A 319 17.01 1.73 20.31
N LEU A 320 17.04 0.97 19.21
CA LEU A 320 18.18 0.10 18.87
C LEU A 320 19.46 0.91 18.65
N ARG A 321 19.37 2.09 18.03
CA ARG A 321 20.50 3.00 17.86
C ARG A 321 20.98 3.54 19.20
N LEU A 322 20.10 4.00 20.07
CA LEU A 322 20.43 4.50 21.40
C LEU A 322 21.03 3.39 22.28
N ARG A 323 20.51 2.16 22.21
CA ARG A 323 21.11 0.98 22.88
C ARG A 323 22.51 0.68 22.37
N ARG A 324 22.72 0.76 21.05
CA ARG A 324 24.05 0.61 20.44
C ARG A 324 24.98 1.71 20.91
N ASP A 325 24.58 2.97 20.77
CA ASP A 325 25.41 4.12 21.09
C ASP A 325 25.74 4.15 22.60
N LEU A 326 24.79 3.77 23.47
CA LEU A 326 25.05 3.55 24.90
C LEU A 326 26.12 2.47 25.11
N LEU A 327 25.97 1.28 24.51
CA LEU A 327 26.96 0.23 24.70
C LEU A 327 28.33 0.65 24.17
N GLU A 328 28.40 1.29 23.00
CA GLU A 328 29.65 1.81 22.44
C GLU A 328 30.35 2.76 23.42
N ASP A 329 29.61 3.68 24.05
CA ASP A 329 30.13 4.60 25.07
C ASP A 329 30.57 3.86 26.35
N LEU A 330 29.80 2.86 26.81
CA LEU A 330 30.16 2.04 27.97
C LEU A 330 31.45 1.24 27.73
N LEU A 331 31.67 0.75 26.51
CA LEU A 331 32.88 0.01 26.14
C LEU A 331 34.09 0.93 25.92
N ALA A 332 33.86 2.18 25.50
CA ALA A 332 34.91 3.19 25.34
C ALA A 332 35.34 3.82 26.68
N GLY A 333 34.45 3.80 27.67
CA GLY A 333 34.62 4.43 28.97
C GLY A 333 33.86 5.76 29.01
N THR A 334 32.95 5.86 29.97
CA THR A 334 32.09 7.03 30.20
C THR A 334 31.92 7.23 31.71
N ASP A 335 31.37 8.36 32.13
CA ASP A 335 31.11 8.61 33.54
C ASP A 335 29.95 7.72 34.05
N ASP A 336 30.09 7.21 35.28
CA ASP A 336 29.17 6.22 35.86
C ASP A 336 27.74 6.76 36.00
N GLU A 337 27.58 8.04 36.33
CA GLU A 337 26.28 8.65 36.60
C GLU A 337 25.47 8.86 35.30
N SER A 338 26.09 9.39 34.25
CA SER A 338 25.52 9.52 32.91
C SER A 338 25.20 8.17 32.30
N ALA A 339 26.09 7.19 32.44
CA ALA A 339 25.85 5.81 32.01
C ALA A 339 24.59 5.22 32.67
N CYS A 340 24.47 5.34 34.00
CA CYS A 340 23.32 4.82 34.73
C CYS A 340 22.02 5.51 34.29
N LEU A 341 21.99 6.84 34.18
CA LEU A 341 20.80 7.58 33.76
C LEU A 341 20.33 7.19 32.35
N ARG A 342 21.27 7.07 31.40
CA ARG A 342 20.96 6.66 30.02
C ARG A 342 20.50 5.20 29.93
N ALA A 343 21.08 4.33 30.75
CA ALA A 343 20.66 2.93 30.82
C ALA A 343 19.27 2.77 31.46
N GLU A 344 18.99 3.50 32.55
CA GLU A 344 17.68 3.53 33.21
C GLU A 344 16.58 4.01 32.24
N ALA A 345 16.87 5.03 31.41
CA ALA A 345 15.96 5.49 30.36
C ALA A 345 15.66 4.44 29.28
N LEU A 346 16.54 3.44 29.12
CA LEU A 346 16.37 2.30 28.22
C LEU A 346 15.91 1.02 28.96
N GLY A 347 15.52 1.13 30.24
CA GLY A 347 15.04 0.02 31.05
C GLY A 347 16.13 -0.96 31.49
N HIS A 348 17.39 -0.55 31.54
CA HIS A 348 18.52 -1.37 31.95
C HIS A 348 19.21 -0.77 33.19
N ASN A 349 19.38 -1.58 34.23
CA ASN A 349 19.94 -1.11 35.50
C ASN A 349 21.43 -1.39 35.56
N LEU A 350 22.30 -0.39 35.36
CA LEU A 350 23.76 -0.55 35.46
C LEU A 350 24.32 -0.50 36.89
N ARG A 351 23.46 -0.34 37.92
CA ARG A 351 23.88 -0.30 39.34
C ARG A 351 24.11 -1.69 39.93
N VAL A 352 23.85 -2.74 39.17
CA VAL A 352 24.20 -4.12 39.53
C VAL A 352 25.48 -4.55 38.79
N PRO A 353 26.21 -5.56 39.29
CA PRO A 353 27.40 -6.05 38.59
C PRO A 353 27.05 -6.65 37.22
N HIS A 354 27.85 -6.34 36.20
CA HIS A 354 27.67 -6.86 34.84
C HIS A 354 28.92 -7.57 34.32
N THR A 355 28.73 -8.44 33.33
CA THR A 355 29.83 -9.08 32.60
C THR A 355 29.71 -8.80 31.11
N VAL A 356 30.84 -8.47 30.47
CA VAL A 356 30.89 -8.33 29.01
C VAL A 356 31.29 -9.67 28.38
N THR A 357 30.55 -10.08 27.36
CA THR A 357 30.79 -11.28 26.56
C THR A 357 30.91 -10.91 25.10
N VAL A 358 31.90 -11.47 24.40
CA VAL A 358 32.14 -11.26 22.98
C VAL A 358 31.95 -12.57 22.24
N LEU A 359 31.10 -12.54 21.22
CA LEU A 359 30.74 -13.68 20.38
C LEU A 359 31.26 -13.44 18.96
N HIS A 360 31.87 -14.45 18.36
CA HIS A 360 32.35 -14.41 16.98
C HIS A 360 32.01 -15.71 16.26
N TRP A 361 31.38 -15.61 15.08
CA TRP A 361 31.11 -16.74 14.18
C TRP A 361 31.76 -16.47 12.83
N LYS A 362 32.07 -17.54 12.08
CA LYS A 362 32.64 -17.38 10.74
C LYS A 362 31.75 -16.52 9.82
N PRO A 363 32.37 -15.84 8.82
CA PRO A 363 31.64 -15.03 7.84
C PRO A 363 30.55 -15.85 7.14
N GLY A 364 29.33 -15.30 7.06
CA GLY A 364 28.16 -15.97 6.48
C GLY A 364 26.96 -16.03 7.44
N VAL A 365 27.20 -15.93 8.74
CA VAL A 365 26.12 -15.81 9.75
C VAL A 365 25.82 -14.33 9.99
N ALA A 366 24.55 -13.93 9.87
CA ALA A 366 24.11 -12.57 10.15
C ALA A 366 24.23 -12.25 11.66
N GLY A 367 24.96 -11.18 12.00
CA GLY A 367 25.20 -10.79 13.40
C GLY A 367 23.93 -10.49 14.21
N ASP A 368 22.84 -10.11 13.54
CA ASP A 368 21.55 -9.84 14.20
C ASP A 368 20.88 -11.13 14.69
N VAL A 369 21.11 -12.26 14.00
CA VAL A 369 20.66 -13.59 14.43
C VAL A 369 21.44 -14.02 15.68
N ILE A 370 22.76 -13.80 15.69
CA ILE A 370 23.63 -14.09 16.85
C ILE A 370 23.18 -13.27 18.07
N ALA A 371 22.96 -11.96 17.89
CA ALA A 371 22.50 -11.07 18.95
C ALA A 371 21.12 -11.47 19.49
N THR A 372 20.23 -11.96 18.62
CA THR A 372 18.89 -12.43 19.00
C THR A 372 18.96 -13.73 19.79
N ALA A 373 19.76 -14.70 19.32
CA ALA A 373 19.99 -15.95 20.03
C ALA A 373 20.61 -15.74 21.42
N ALA A 374 21.60 -14.84 21.51
CA ALA A 374 22.25 -14.49 22.76
C ALA A 374 21.28 -13.83 23.78
N ARG A 375 20.41 -12.92 23.32
CA ARG A 375 19.36 -12.32 24.16
C ARG A 375 18.35 -13.36 24.65
N ARG A 376 17.93 -14.28 23.77
CA ARG A 376 17.00 -15.35 24.14
C ARG A 376 17.59 -16.29 25.18
N TRP A 377 18.87 -16.65 25.03
CA TRP A 377 19.60 -17.43 26.04
C TRP A 377 19.63 -16.68 27.39
N ALA A 378 19.95 -15.38 27.39
CA ALA A 378 20.00 -14.60 28.62
C ALA A 378 18.62 -14.49 29.30
N ALA A 379 17.55 -14.29 28.53
CA ALA A 379 16.18 -14.29 29.04
C ALA A 379 15.81 -15.63 29.68
N ASN A 380 16.17 -16.75 29.06
CA ASN A 380 15.97 -18.10 29.63
C ASN A 380 16.79 -18.31 30.91
N ALA A 381 17.96 -17.69 31.01
CA ALA A 381 18.79 -17.66 32.20
C ALA A 381 18.34 -16.64 33.26
N ARG A 382 17.22 -15.92 33.02
CA ARG A 382 16.68 -14.83 33.87
C ARG A 382 17.66 -13.67 34.08
N MET A 383 18.46 -13.37 33.07
CA MET A 383 19.40 -12.24 33.05
C MET A 383 18.87 -11.13 32.14
N HIS A 384 19.08 -9.88 32.54
CA HIS A 384 18.87 -8.74 31.68
C HIS A 384 20.09 -8.56 30.79
N ALA A 385 19.85 -8.48 29.48
CA ALA A 385 20.93 -8.45 28.50
C ALA A 385 20.80 -7.33 27.48
N LEU A 386 21.94 -6.70 27.20
CA LEU A 386 22.10 -5.70 26.16
C LEU A 386 23.06 -6.27 25.10
N ALA A 387 22.56 -6.50 23.88
CA ALA A 387 23.34 -7.14 22.81
C ALA A 387 23.45 -6.24 21.59
N VAL A 388 24.66 -6.06 21.09
CA VAL A 388 24.98 -5.17 19.97
C VAL A 388 25.91 -5.85 18.99
N ARG A 389 25.63 -5.64 17.70
CA ARG A 389 26.47 -6.11 16.61
C ARG A 389 27.57 -5.09 16.31
N ARG A 390 28.82 -5.56 16.23
CA ARG A 390 29.96 -4.86 15.64
C ARG A 390 30.40 -5.56 14.34
N PRO A 391 31.18 -4.90 13.45
CA PRO A 391 31.55 -5.46 12.14
C PRO A 391 32.22 -6.86 12.19
N ALA A 392 32.96 -7.17 13.26
CA ALA A 392 33.71 -8.42 13.40
C ALA A 392 33.23 -9.35 14.55
N MET A 393 32.28 -8.90 15.37
CA MET A 393 31.87 -9.62 16.59
C MET A 393 30.51 -9.09 17.11
N THR A 394 29.84 -9.87 17.95
CA THR A 394 28.66 -9.44 18.71
C THR A 394 29.06 -9.28 20.17
N VAL A 395 28.68 -8.17 20.81
CA VAL A 395 28.94 -7.91 22.24
C VAL A 395 27.63 -8.08 23.00
N LEU A 396 27.70 -8.78 24.12
CA LEU A 396 26.61 -9.06 25.03
C LEU A 396 27.00 -8.61 26.43
N LEU A 397 26.22 -7.71 27.01
CA LEU A 397 26.31 -7.27 28.40
C LEU A 397 25.22 -7.97 29.21
N THR A 398 25.57 -8.61 30.33
CA THR A 398 24.59 -9.31 31.20
C THR A 398 24.80 -8.94 32.67
N ASP A 399 23.72 -8.83 33.44
CA ASP A 399 23.70 -8.60 34.91
C ASP A 399 24.09 -9.84 35.75
N GLY A 400 24.92 -10.72 35.19
CA GLY A 400 25.35 -11.97 35.80
C GLY A 400 26.60 -12.53 35.14
N ALA A 401 27.04 -13.69 35.61
CA ALA A 401 28.20 -14.40 35.08
C ALA A 401 27.74 -15.47 34.07
N PRO A 402 27.84 -15.22 32.75
CA PRO A 402 27.34 -16.17 31.77
C PRO A 402 28.19 -17.44 31.75
N ASP A 403 27.55 -18.58 31.45
CA ASP A 403 28.26 -19.82 31.15
C ASP A 403 28.59 -19.92 29.66
N PRO A 404 29.89 -19.78 29.26
CA PRO A 404 30.27 -19.73 27.86
C PRO A 404 29.85 -20.98 27.09
N GLY A 405 29.87 -22.16 27.72
CA GLY A 405 29.50 -23.42 27.08
C GLY A 405 28.01 -23.51 26.77
N SER A 406 27.16 -23.13 27.73
CA SER A 406 25.70 -23.09 27.52
C SER A 406 25.28 -22.05 26.49
N LEU A 407 25.89 -20.86 26.52
CA LEU A 407 25.64 -19.79 25.56
C LEU A 407 26.08 -20.22 24.15
N TYR A 408 27.27 -20.81 24.01
CA TYR A 408 27.76 -21.34 22.75
C TYR A 408 26.80 -22.37 22.14
N ARG A 409 26.34 -23.35 22.93
CA ARG A 409 25.40 -24.38 22.44
C ARG A 409 24.07 -23.77 21.99
N ALA A 410 23.54 -22.81 22.73
CA ALA A 410 22.29 -22.15 22.38
C ALA A 410 22.41 -21.36 21.06
N VAL A 411 23.47 -20.56 20.92
CA VAL A 411 23.71 -19.78 19.70
C VAL A 411 23.99 -20.70 18.51
N ALA A 412 24.85 -21.72 18.67
CA ALA A 412 25.21 -22.65 17.61
C ALA A 412 23.99 -23.43 17.06
N ALA A 413 23.06 -23.81 17.94
CA ALA A 413 21.81 -24.47 17.54
C ALA A 413 20.91 -23.54 16.72
N GLU A 414 20.80 -22.26 17.10
CA GLU A 414 19.95 -21.29 16.43
C GLU A 414 20.51 -20.83 15.08
N VAL A 415 21.83 -20.66 14.97
CA VAL A 415 22.49 -20.27 13.71
C VAL A 415 22.84 -21.45 12.81
N ALA A 416 22.51 -22.68 13.21
CA ALA A 416 22.85 -23.93 12.52
C ALA A 416 24.35 -24.04 12.14
N SER A 417 25.23 -23.52 13.00
CA SER A 417 26.68 -23.53 12.78
C SER A 417 27.45 -23.62 14.10
N GLY A 418 28.30 -24.64 14.20
CA GLY A 418 29.24 -24.83 15.30
C GLY A 418 30.55 -24.05 15.14
N GLU A 419 30.71 -23.26 14.08
CA GLU A 419 31.97 -22.56 13.80
C GLU A 419 32.02 -21.19 14.49
N GLY A 420 31.89 -21.20 15.82
CA GLY A 420 31.83 -20.00 16.64
C GLY A 420 32.63 -20.08 17.92
N SER A 421 33.08 -18.92 18.40
CA SER A 421 33.91 -18.75 19.58
C SER A 421 33.34 -17.65 20.47
N ILE A 422 33.44 -17.84 21.78
CA ILE A 422 32.95 -16.90 22.80
C ILE A 422 34.05 -16.60 23.81
N GLY A 423 34.24 -15.33 24.14
CA GLY A 423 35.06 -14.88 25.25
C GLY A 423 34.23 -14.12 26.29
N VAL A 424 34.40 -14.43 27.57
CA VAL A 424 33.69 -13.79 28.69
C VAL A 424 34.70 -13.05 29.57
N GLY A 425 34.47 -11.78 29.84
CA GLY A 425 35.31 -10.95 30.71
C GLY A 425 35.09 -11.22 32.21
N SER A 426 35.83 -10.53 33.08
CA SER A 426 35.50 -10.53 34.51
C SER A 426 34.28 -9.67 34.82
N VAL A 427 33.73 -9.84 36.02
CA VAL A 427 32.62 -9.03 36.52
C VAL A 427 33.08 -7.57 36.71
N ALA A 428 32.28 -6.64 36.21
CA ALA A 428 32.39 -5.21 36.40
C ALA A 428 31.35 -4.76 37.42
N ALA A 429 31.79 -4.17 38.54
CA ALA A 429 30.89 -3.69 39.59
C ALA A 429 30.22 -2.35 39.25
N THR A 430 30.85 -1.56 38.38
CA THR A 430 30.40 -0.24 37.93
C THR A 430 30.54 -0.11 36.41
N ALA A 431 29.88 0.89 35.81
CA ALA A 431 29.93 1.11 34.36
C ALA A 431 31.37 1.46 33.88
N SER A 432 32.15 2.15 34.71
CA SER A 432 33.56 2.49 34.50
C SER A 432 34.50 1.28 34.42
N GLU A 433 34.08 0.11 34.92
CA GLU A 433 34.83 -1.15 34.80
C GLU A 433 34.47 -1.96 33.53
N LEU A 434 33.43 -1.57 32.80
CA LEU A 434 33.01 -2.27 31.58
C LEU A 434 34.07 -2.29 30.47
N PRO A 435 34.86 -1.22 30.25
CA PRO A 435 35.99 -1.28 29.30
C PRO A 435 37.03 -2.35 29.68
N ARG A 436 37.28 -2.55 30.99
CA ARG A 436 38.17 -3.63 31.49
C ARG A 436 37.58 -4.99 31.13
N SER A 437 36.32 -5.23 31.50
CA SER A 437 35.61 -6.49 31.22
C SER A 437 35.58 -6.80 29.72
N PHE A 438 35.36 -5.79 28.88
CA PHE A 438 35.38 -5.94 27.44
C PHE A 438 36.75 -6.34 26.88
N ALA A 439 37.82 -5.65 27.28
CA ALA A 439 39.17 -5.98 26.85
C ALA A 439 39.58 -7.41 27.27
N GLU A 440 39.12 -7.84 28.44
CA GLU A 440 39.31 -9.21 28.94
C GLU A 440 38.51 -10.25 28.14
N ALA A 441 37.26 -9.94 27.81
CA ALA A 441 36.42 -10.79 26.96
C ALA A 441 37.03 -10.98 25.56
N GLN A 442 37.58 -9.91 24.97
CA GLN A 442 38.29 -9.99 23.70
C GLN A 442 39.54 -10.88 23.78
N ARG A 443 40.31 -10.79 24.87
CA ARG A 443 41.46 -11.68 25.11
C ARG A 443 41.03 -13.14 25.26
N ALA A 444 40.00 -13.40 26.06
CA ALA A 444 39.46 -14.75 26.22
C ALA A 444 38.98 -15.35 24.88
N LEU A 445 38.35 -14.52 24.03
CA LEU A 445 37.93 -14.91 22.70
C LEU A 445 39.13 -15.24 21.79
N GLN A 446 40.17 -14.40 21.80
CA GLN A 446 41.36 -14.60 20.98
C GLN A 446 42.08 -15.90 21.36
N VAL A 447 42.26 -16.14 22.66
CA VAL A 447 42.86 -17.39 23.16
C VAL A 447 42.00 -18.60 22.79
N GLN A 448 40.67 -18.49 22.88
CA GLN A 448 39.79 -19.59 22.48
C GLN A 448 39.96 -19.92 20.99
N ARG A 449 40.04 -18.91 20.12
CA ARG A 449 40.22 -19.07 18.67
C ARG A 449 41.57 -19.66 18.28
N ASP A 450 42.61 -19.32 19.03
CA ASP A 450 43.96 -19.80 18.74
C ASP A 450 44.21 -21.21 19.31
N SER A 451 43.32 -21.73 20.16
CA SER A 451 43.47 -23.05 20.80
C SER A 451 43.20 -24.25 19.87
N MET A 452 43.62 -25.47 20.28
CA MET A 452 43.34 -26.73 19.57
C MET A 452 41.85 -26.97 19.27
N SER A 453 40.96 -26.40 20.10
CA SER A 453 39.52 -26.44 19.90
C SER A 453 39.02 -25.01 19.71
N PRO A 454 39.08 -24.47 18.48
CA PRO A 454 38.82 -23.05 18.22
C PRO A 454 37.36 -22.66 18.48
N TYR A 455 36.45 -23.63 18.53
CA TYR A 455 35.02 -23.42 18.70
C TYR A 455 34.57 -23.76 20.12
N GLY A 456 33.71 -22.92 20.69
CA GLY A 456 33.30 -23.03 22.09
C GLY A 456 33.38 -21.69 22.82
N GLY A 457 33.49 -21.72 24.14
CA GLY A 457 33.53 -20.52 24.95
C GLY A 457 34.51 -20.61 26.12
N ARG A 458 35.07 -19.47 26.51
CA ARG A 458 36.07 -19.38 27.58
C ARG A 458 35.87 -18.11 28.42
N ARG A 459 36.12 -18.20 29.74
CA ARG A 459 36.17 -17.01 30.60
C ARG A 459 37.61 -16.50 30.71
N PHE A 460 37.75 -15.20 30.92
CA PHE A 460 39.04 -14.56 31.15
C PHE A 460 39.71 -15.08 32.44
N GLU A 461 38.91 -15.39 33.46
CA GLU A 461 39.40 -15.98 34.72
C GLU A 461 40.05 -17.35 34.52
N ASP A 462 39.60 -18.11 33.51
CA ASP A 462 40.11 -19.45 33.17
C ASP A 462 41.47 -19.42 32.44
N LEU A 463 41.99 -18.23 32.09
CA LEU A 463 43.25 -18.08 31.36
C LEU A 463 44.49 -18.31 32.23
N GLY A 464 44.41 -18.07 33.54
CA GLY A 464 45.56 -18.23 34.45
C GLY A 464 46.78 -17.39 34.04
N LEU A 465 47.95 -18.03 33.89
CA LEU A 465 49.23 -17.39 33.54
C LEU A 465 49.23 -16.71 32.16
N TYR A 466 48.32 -17.10 31.26
CA TYR A 466 48.18 -16.44 29.96
C TYR A 466 47.78 -14.99 30.03
N ARG A 467 47.13 -14.58 31.12
CA ARG A 467 46.80 -13.18 31.37
C ARG A 467 48.04 -12.29 31.42
N ILE A 468 49.19 -12.87 31.81
CA ILE A 468 50.47 -12.19 31.94
C ILE A 468 51.24 -12.27 30.61
N LEU A 469 51.29 -13.45 29.98
CA LEU A 469 52.07 -13.69 28.75
C LEU A 469 51.56 -12.90 27.53
N ASP A 470 50.25 -12.68 27.43
CA ASP A 470 49.61 -11.95 26.32
C ASP A 470 49.84 -10.42 26.35
N ARG A 471 50.37 -9.87 27.47
CA ARG A 471 50.70 -8.43 27.58
C ARG A 471 51.99 -8.05 26.85
N THR A 472 52.90 -9.00 26.71
CA THR A 472 54.15 -8.89 25.94
C THR A 472 53.82 -9.27 24.50
N SER A 473 53.73 -8.28 23.60
CA SER A 473 53.24 -8.45 22.23
C SER A 473 54.09 -9.31 21.29
N ASP A 474 55.01 -10.13 21.80
CA ASP A 474 55.85 -11.00 20.98
C ASP A 474 55.50 -12.48 21.15
N ARG A 475 54.56 -12.93 20.30
CA ARG A 475 54.31 -14.36 19.99
C ARG A 475 55.61 -15.17 19.72
N PRO A 476 56.70 -14.64 19.13
CA PRO A 476 57.94 -15.41 19.00
C PRO A 476 58.56 -15.81 20.34
N GLU A 477 58.58 -14.96 21.38
CA GLU A 477 59.23 -15.31 22.66
C GLU A 477 58.52 -16.46 23.37
N VAL A 478 57.19 -16.50 23.33
CA VAL A 478 56.41 -17.60 23.92
C VAL A 478 56.59 -18.89 23.12
N HIS A 479 56.66 -18.80 21.79
CA HIS A 479 56.92 -19.94 20.92
C HIS A 479 58.33 -20.50 21.16
N ASP A 480 59.34 -19.64 21.18
CA ASP A 480 60.74 -19.99 21.43
C ASP A 480 60.90 -20.63 22.81
N PHE A 481 60.25 -20.08 23.84
CA PHE A 481 60.21 -20.68 25.17
C PHE A 481 59.59 -22.09 25.16
N VAL A 482 58.45 -22.28 24.50
CA VAL A 482 57.85 -23.62 24.38
C VAL A 482 58.76 -24.58 23.62
N MET A 483 59.40 -24.14 22.54
CA MET A 483 60.30 -24.98 21.74
C MET A 483 61.60 -25.30 22.48
N GLU A 484 62.11 -24.37 23.27
CA GLU A 484 63.28 -24.59 24.13
C GLU A 484 62.99 -25.65 25.21
N TRP A 485 61.81 -25.59 25.84
CA TRP A 485 61.48 -26.43 26.99
C TRP A 485 60.78 -27.75 26.62
N LEU A 486 59.91 -27.74 25.60
CA LEU A 486 59.13 -28.91 25.16
C LEU A 486 59.42 -29.35 23.73
N GLY A 487 60.14 -28.58 22.91
CA GLY A 487 60.41 -28.91 21.50
C GLY A 487 60.98 -30.32 21.27
N PRO A 488 61.98 -30.78 22.05
CA PRO A 488 62.48 -32.15 21.95
C PRO A 488 61.42 -33.22 22.24
N LEU A 489 60.54 -32.99 23.22
CA LEU A 489 59.44 -33.90 23.55
C LEU A 489 58.33 -33.87 22.51
N LEU A 490 57.96 -32.69 22.00
CA LEU A 490 56.96 -32.53 20.96
C LEU A 490 57.40 -33.25 19.67
N THR A 491 58.66 -33.08 19.28
CA THR A 491 59.26 -33.80 18.14
C THR A 491 59.24 -35.32 18.37
N TYR A 492 59.58 -35.77 19.59
CA TYR A 492 59.60 -37.18 19.93
C TYR A 492 58.20 -37.81 19.92
N ASP A 493 57.21 -37.15 20.53
CA ASP A 493 55.81 -37.59 20.56
C ASP A 493 55.25 -37.71 19.14
N GLN A 494 55.55 -36.75 18.26
CA GLN A 494 55.18 -36.81 16.84
C GLN A 494 55.87 -37.96 16.09
N THR A 495 57.18 -38.13 16.27
CA THR A 495 57.98 -39.13 15.52
C THR A 495 57.73 -40.57 15.98
N LYS A 496 57.44 -40.76 17.28
CA LYS A 496 57.30 -42.08 17.91
C LYS A 496 55.86 -42.40 18.31
N ASN A 497 54.90 -41.52 18.01
CA ASN A 497 53.51 -41.62 18.41
C ASN A 497 53.37 -41.92 19.91
N ALA A 498 54.09 -41.13 20.71
CA ALA A 498 54.13 -41.25 22.17
C ALA A 498 53.33 -40.11 22.83
N ASP A 499 52.95 -40.29 24.10
CA ASP A 499 52.18 -39.31 24.88
C ASP A 499 53.02 -38.74 26.05
N LEU A 500 54.29 -38.40 25.80
CA LEU A 500 55.20 -37.95 26.87
C LEU A 500 54.88 -36.54 27.35
N VAL A 501 54.47 -35.62 26.48
CA VAL A 501 54.02 -34.27 26.87
C VAL A 501 52.75 -34.35 27.73
N THR A 502 51.80 -35.22 27.36
CA THR A 502 50.60 -35.51 28.17
C THR A 502 51.01 -36.12 29.51
N THR A 503 51.92 -37.10 29.51
CA THR A 503 52.42 -37.75 30.73
C THR A 503 53.09 -36.73 31.67
N LEU A 504 53.92 -35.82 31.12
CA LEU A 504 54.57 -34.75 31.86
C LEU A 504 53.55 -33.76 32.45
N THR A 505 52.54 -33.38 31.66
CA THR A 505 51.48 -32.46 32.10
C THR A 505 50.73 -33.02 33.31
N HIS A 506 50.31 -34.29 33.26
CA HIS A 506 49.62 -34.94 34.38
C HIS A 506 50.53 -35.10 35.60
N TYR A 507 51.82 -35.41 35.41
CA TYR A 507 52.78 -35.51 36.51
C TYR A 507 52.94 -34.18 37.25
N LEU A 508 53.11 -33.09 36.52
CA LEU A 508 53.27 -31.74 37.08
C LEU A 508 51.96 -31.22 37.69
N ASP A 509 50.81 -31.53 37.10
CA ASP A 509 49.49 -31.18 37.64
C ASP A 509 49.18 -31.88 38.97
N CYS A 510 49.75 -33.08 39.19
CA CYS A 510 49.72 -33.79 40.47
C CYS A 510 50.85 -33.36 41.44
N GLY A 511 51.49 -32.21 41.22
CA GLY A 511 52.54 -31.68 42.09
C GLY A 511 53.83 -32.51 42.09
N GLY A 512 54.04 -33.34 41.07
CA GLY A 512 55.17 -34.26 41.00
C GLY A 512 55.00 -35.57 41.79
N ASN A 513 53.78 -35.89 42.24
CA ASN A 513 53.47 -37.16 42.91
C ASN A 513 53.26 -38.29 41.89
N TYR A 514 54.09 -39.33 41.98
CA TYR A 514 54.02 -40.51 41.11
C TYR A 514 52.71 -41.30 41.25
N ASP A 515 52.19 -41.46 42.47
CA ASP A 515 51.00 -42.28 42.71
C ASP A 515 49.73 -41.58 42.26
N ASP A 516 49.67 -40.25 42.37
CA ASP A 516 48.55 -39.42 41.90
C ASP A 516 48.54 -39.32 40.37
N ALA A 517 49.71 -39.09 39.76
CA ALA A 517 49.85 -38.99 38.32
C ALA A 517 49.56 -40.32 37.60
N ALA A 518 50.02 -41.45 38.16
CA ALA A 518 49.76 -42.78 37.60
C ALA A 518 48.26 -43.11 37.60
N ARG A 519 47.55 -42.74 38.68
CA ARG A 519 46.09 -42.84 38.76
C ARG A 519 45.39 -41.92 37.77
N SER A 520 45.82 -40.67 37.66
CA SER A 520 45.23 -39.70 36.72
C SER A 520 45.38 -40.12 35.25
N LEU A 521 46.47 -40.80 34.90
CA LEU A 521 46.74 -41.32 33.56
C LEU A 521 46.19 -42.74 33.33
N THR A 522 45.63 -43.39 34.36
CA THR A 522 45.20 -44.81 34.33
C THR A 522 46.33 -45.75 33.85
N ILE A 523 47.54 -45.57 34.37
CA ILE A 523 48.71 -46.42 34.06
C ILE A 523 49.38 -46.94 35.32
N HIS A 524 50.19 -48.00 35.19
CA HIS A 524 50.97 -48.52 36.31
C HIS A 524 52.14 -47.61 36.68
N ARG A 525 52.49 -47.54 37.97
CA ARG A 525 53.59 -46.69 38.49
C ARG A 525 54.93 -46.96 37.82
N SER A 526 55.23 -48.22 37.49
CA SER A 526 56.47 -48.58 36.76
C SER A 526 56.51 -47.97 35.36
N THR A 527 55.38 -47.95 34.66
CA THR A 527 55.22 -47.33 33.33
C THR A 527 55.38 -45.82 33.40
N LEU A 528 54.80 -45.18 34.42
CA LEU A 528 55.00 -43.74 34.65
C LEU A 528 56.47 -43.42 34.90
N ARG A 529 57.16 -44.19 35.78
CA ARG A 529 58.57 -44.00 36.07
C ARG A 529 59.45 -44.15 34.83
N TYR A 530 59.15 -45.12 33.97
CA TYR A 530 59.83 -45.28 32.69
C TYR A 530 59.62 -44.07 31.78
N ARG A 531 58.38 -43.62 31.59
CA ARG A 531 58.05 -42.44 30.76
C ARG A 531 58.73 -41.17 31.28
N LEU A 532 58.74 -40.94 32.59
CA LEU A 532 59.43 -39.80 33.22
C LEU A 532 60.96 -39.91 33.11
N GLY A 533 61.52 -41.13 33.18
CA GLY A 533 62.93 -41.36 32.85
C GLY A 533 63.26 -40.96 31.42
N ARG A 534 62.41 -41.38 30.48
CA ARG A 534 62.55 -41.04 29.07
C ARG A 534 62.39 -39.55 28.79
N ILE A 535 61.49 -38.87 29.50
CA ILE A 535 61.31 -37.42 29.43
C ILE A 535 62.59 -36.69 29.85
N ARG A 536 63.25 -37.12 30.94
CA ARG A 536 64.53 -36.55 31.38
C ARG A 536 65.64 -36.76 30.36
N GLU A 537 65.72 -37.95 29.77
CA GLU A 537 66.71 -38.26 28.72
C GLU A 537 66.53 -37.37 27.47
N ILE A 538 65.29 -37.14 27.04
CA ILE A 538 64.97 -36.39 25.82
C ILE A 538 65.13 -34.88 26.03
N THR A 539 64.70 -34.37 27.20
CA THR A 539 64.79 -32.93 27.50
C THR A 539 66.15 -32.51 28.01
N GLY A 540 66.93 -33.44 28.59
CA GLY A 540 68.17 -33.12 29.30
C GLY A 540 67.95 -32.39 30.63
N ARG A 541 66.71 -32.31 31.12
CA ARG A 541 66.31 -31.49 32.28
C ARG A 541 65.97 -32.36 33.49
N ASP A 542 66.19 -31.85 34.70
CA ASP A 542 65.86 -32.57 35.93
C ASP A 542 64.47 -32.19 36.44
N LEU A 543 63.57 -33.17 36.48
CA LEU A 543 62.21 -32.98 36.99
C LEU A 543 62.14 -32.77 38.52
N GLN A 544 63.26 -32.92 39.24
CA GLN A 544 63.37 -32.59 40.67
C GLN A 544 63.92 -31.19 40.91
N ASP A 545 64.58 -30.57 39.93
CA ASP A 545 65.02 -29.19 40.04
C ASP A 545 63.82 -28.23 40.00
N VAL A 546 63.84 -27.22 40.86
CA VAL A 546 62.71 -26.32 41.07
C VAL A 546 62.45 -25.46 39.83
N GLU A 547 63.52 -24.98 39.20
CA GLU A 547 63.48 -24.08 38.06
C GLU A 547 63.10 -24.85 36.79
N ASP A 548 63.71 -26.02 36.58
CA ASP A 548 63.35 -26.88 35.46
C ASP A 548 61.89 -27.32 35.52
N ARG A 549 61.42 -27.71 36.71
CA ARG A 549 60.04 -28.12 36.93
C ARG A 549 59.06 -26.96 36.70
N LEU A 550 59.39 -25.76 37.16
CA LEU A 550 58.57 -24.57 36.96
C LEU A 550 58.41 -24.26 35.47
N ASN A 551 59.53 -24.21 34.74
CA ASN A 551 59.51 -23.85 33.32
C ASN A 551 58.88 -24.94 32.45
N LEU A 552 59.08 -26.23 32.75
CA LEU A 552 58.35 -27.32 32.09
C LEU A 552 56.84 -27.27 32.41
N HIS A 553 56.46 -26.92 33.64
CA HIS A 553 55.04 -26.77 34.00
C HIS A 553 54.41 -25.58 33.29
N LEU A 554 55.14 -24.47 33.20
CA LEU A 554 54.73 -23.30 32.45
C LEU A 554 54.56 -23.63 30.96
N ALA A 555 55.54 -24.29 30.35
CA ALA A 555 55.48 -24.68 28.94
C ALA A 555 54.32 -25.65 28.66
N THR A 556 54.05 -26.62 29.54
CA THR A 556 52.90 -27.55 29.38
C THR A 556 51.55 -26.85 29.55
N ARG A 557 51.44 -25.90 30.49
CA ARG A 557 50.26 -25.03 30.61
C ARG A 557 50.07 -24.16 29.38
N ILE A 558 51.17 -23.72 28.78
CA ILE A 558 51.16 -22.94 27.56
C ILE A 558 50.57 -23.79 26.42
N VAL A 559 51.22 -24.90 26.07
CA VAL A 559 50.74 -25.80 25.01
C VAL A 559 49.25 -26.17 25.16
N ARG A 560 48.76 -26.42 26.38
CA ARG A 560 47.34 -26.77 26.63
C ARG A 560 46.35 -25.63 26.33
N THR A 561 46.76 -24.37 26.48
CA THR A 561 45.85 -23.22 26.37
C THR A 561 45.90 -22.58 24.99
N THR A 562 47.08 -22.50 24.36
CA THR A 562 47.23 -21.98 23.00
C THR A 562 47.25 -23.04 21.92
N GLY A 563 47.44 -24.31 22.24
CA GLY A 563 47.36 -25.37 21.23
C GLY A 563 48.41 -25.37 20.12
N LEU A 564 49.55 -24.70 20.24
CA LEU A 564 50.62 -24.80 19.22
C LEU A 564 51.16 -26.25 19.14
N PRO A 565 51.18 -26.90 17.94
CA PRO A 565 52.23 -26.69 16.90
C PRO A 565 51.70 -26.73 15.43
N PRO A 566 52.35 -26.13 14.38
CA PRO A 566 53.68 -26.50 13.82
C PRO A 566 54.54 -25.31 13.28
N ALA A 567 55.88 -25.39 13.19
CA ALA A 567 56.61 -25.95 12.04
C ALA A 567 57.91 -26.65 12.49
N LEU A 568 57.93 -27.97 12.35
CA LEU A 568 59.15 -28.74 12.14
C LEU A 568 59.25 -28.98 10.63
N ASP A 569 59.66 -27.98 9.85
CA ASP A 569 60.04 -28.19 8.46
C ASP A 569 61.50 -27.76 8.23
N GLN A 570 62.33 -28.81 8.11
CA GLN A 570 63.52 -28.93 7.27
C GLN A 570 64.52 -27.77 7.27
N LYS A 571 65.56 -27.88 8.11
CA LYS A 571 66.92 -27.48 7.72
C LYS A 571 67.95 -28.48 8.26
N GLY A 572 68.70 -29.10 7.33
CA GLY A 572 70.05 -29.58 7.59
C GLY A 572 70.21 -31.10 7.78
N HIS A 573 70.06 -31.87 6.71
CA HIS A 573 70.96 -33.01 6.43
C HIS A 573 71.54 -32.81 5.02
N GLU A 574 72.36 -31.78 4.90
CA GLU A 574 73.56 -31.86 4.05
C GLU A 574 74.72 -31.93 5.04
N GLU A 575 75.34 -33.11 5.13
CA GLU A 575 76.73 -33.25 5.57
C GLU A 575 77.46 -34.08 4.50
N PRO A 576 78.79 -33.91 4.40
CA PRO A 576 79.52 -33.73 3.14
C PRO A 576 79.80 -34.98 2.31
#